data_AF-B8FHD0-F1
#
_entry.id   AF-B8FHD0-F1
#
_cell.length_a   1.000
_cell.length_b   1.000
_cell.length_c   1.000
_cell.angle_alpha   90.00
_cell.angle_beta   90.00
_cell.angle_gamma   90.00
#
_symmetry.space_group_name_H-M   'P 1'
#
loop_
_entity.id
_entity.type
_entity.pdbx_description
1 polymer ?
#
loop_
_entity_poly.entity_id
_entity_poly.type
_entity_poly.pdbx_seq_one_letter_code
_entity_poly.pdbx_strand_id
1 'polypeptide(L)'
;MAAAEQKMSTSEQKEPYAEYFRRKPAGIPAETLRAIEKGPHSHALALPLEDINALLSPGYLDIETGFCNMPDGSVYVAVKTEMPKVTGDMLDWWFWWHPMQSLRYKIWFPQAHFSVSLDADLEEYSKRSGPYAERYWNTANFLREDVGAGAETFSIKFVRPSDFGFDESQFEKAGVATVVCGLVGSKSKHVKQHTVCCAILCGNWAPGWKCAAGSGSGRRSWFTAITKNRPLTGWPTPN
;
A
#
# COMPACT_ATOMS: atom_id res chain seq x y z
N MET A 1 1.63 9.49 -24.61
CA MET A 1 2.09 8.27 -25.31
C MET A 1 1.57 7.08 -24.52
N ALA A 2 0.90 6.11 -25.14
CA ALA A 2 0.54 4.89 -24.44
C ALA A 2 1.84 4.18 -24.03
N ALA A 3 1.99 3.82 -22.75
CA ALA A 3 3.10 3.01 -22.30
C ALA A 3 3.12 1.71 -23.13
N ALA A 4 4.30 1.28 -23.60
CA ALA A 4 4.42 0.02 -24.31
C ALA A 4 3.87 -1.11 -23.42
N GLU A 5 2.95 -1.91 -23.95
CA GLU A 5 2.38 -3.03 -23.20
C GLU A 5 3.50 -3.98 -22.76
N GLN A 6 3.61 -4.18 -21.45
CA GLN A 6 4.57 -5.12 -20.89
C GLN A 6 4.26 -6.54 -21.37
N LYS A 7 5.30 -7.31 -21.68
CA LYS A 7 5.18 -8.71 -22.12
C LYS A 7 5.72 -9.67 -21.08
N MET A 8 5.08 -10.83 -20.96
CA MET A 8 5.61 -11.95 -20.20
C MET A 8 6.73 -12.64 -20.98
N SER A 9 7.81 -12.97 -20.29
CA SER A 9 8.83 -13.89 -20.80
C SER A 9 8.28 -15.32 -20.99
N THR A 10 9.01 -16.16 -21.71
CA THR A 10 8.61 -17.55 -21.97
C THR A 10 8.46 -18.39 -20.69
N SER A 11 9.26 -18.12 -19.65
CA SER A 11 9.11 -18.79 -18.35
C SER A 11 7.86 -18.31 -17.62
N GLU A 12 7.62 -17.00 -17.58
CA GLU A 12 6.44 -16.40 -16.95
C GLU A 12 5.13 -16.90 -17.60
N GLN A 13 5.13 -17.15 -18.92
CA GLN A 13 3.97 -17.70 -19.61
C GLN A 13 3.58 -19.12 -19.16
N LYS A 14 4.49 -19.88 -18.55
CA LYS A 14 4.26 -21.24 -18.05
C LYS A 14 3.74 -21.27 -16.61
N GLU A 15 3.76 -20.14 -15.91
CA GLU A 15 3.27 -20.07 -14.53
C GLU A 15 1.76 -20.33 -14.49
N PRO A 16 1.25 -21.04 -13.45
CA PRO A 16 -0.17 -21.37 -13.34
C PRO A 16 -1.07 -20.13 -13.20
N TYR A 17 -0.49 -18.98 -12.82
CA TYR A 17 -1.18 -17.69 -12.68
C TYR A 17 -0.89 -16.71 -13.84
N ALA A 18 -0.28 -17.15 -14.94
CA ALA A 18 0.02 -16.28 -16.08
C ALA A 18 -1.25 -15.67 -16.73
N GLU A 19 -2.40 -16.31 -16.60
CA GLU A 19 -3.68 -15.77 -17.06
C GLU A 19 -4.06 -14.44 -16.37
N TYR A 20 -3.69 -14.25 -15.11
CA TYR A 20 -4.07 -13.06 -14.33
C TYR A 20 -3.40 -11.80 -14.86
N PHE A 21 -2.19 -11.90 -15.44
CA PHE A 21 -1.50 -10.78 -16.07
C PHE A 21 -2.23 -10.27 -17.32
N ARG A 22 -2.98 -11.14 -17.99
CA ARG A 22 -3.77 -10.79 -19.19
C ARG A 22 -5.13 -10.19 -18.84
N ARG A 23 -5.53 -10.19 -17.56
CA ARG A 23 -6.81 -9.63 -17.15
C ARG A 23 -6.72 -8.10 -17.24
N LYS A 24 -7.72 -7.51 -17.89
CA LYS A 24 -7.87 -6.06 -17.92
C LYS A 24 -8.09 -5.56 -16.48
N PRO A 25 -7.30 -4.60 -15.98
CA PRO A 25 -7.55 -4.00 -14.67
C PRO A 25 -8.96 -3.41 -14.60
N ALA A 26 -9.55 -3.41 -13.41
CA ALA A 26 -10.79 -2.68 -13.17
C ALA A 26 -10.59 -1.19 -13.52
N GLY A 27 -11.65 -0.55 -14.00
CA GLY A 27 -11.62 0.89 -14.23
C GLY A 27 -11.44 1.66 -12.92
N ILE A 28 -10.86 2.86 -13.00
CA ILE A 28 -10.74 3.75 -11.85
C ILE A 28 -12.16 4.17 -11.42
N PRO A 29 -12.52 4.08 -10.13
CA PRO A 29 -13.84 4.51 -9.66
C PRO A 29 -14.11 6.00 -9.93
N ALA A 30 -15.33 6.34 -10.32
CA ALA A 30 -15.69 7.70 -10.75
C ALA A 30 -15.53 8.75 -9.62
N GLU A 31 -15.74 8.36 -8.37
CA GLU A 31 -15.45 9.17 -7.18
C GLU A 31 -13.95 9.47 -7.01
N THR A 32 -13.08 8.53 -7.38
CA THR A 32 -11.62 8.73 -7.32
C THR A 32 -11.19 9.73 -8.40
N LEU A 33 -11.69 9.57 -9.63
CA LEU A 33 -11.42 10.54 -10.70
C LEU A 33 -11.90 11.94 -10.33
N ARG A 34 -13.12 12.08 -9.81
CA ARG A 34 -13.66 13.36 -9.35
C ARG A 34 -12.85 13.99 -8.21
N ALA A 35 -12.29 13.19 -7.30
CA ALA A 35 -11.42 13.69 -6.25
C ALA A 35 -10.10 14.26 -6.83
N ILE A 36 -9.52 13.59 -7.83
CA ILE A 36 -8.32 14.07 -8.52
C ILE A 36 -8.61 15.35 -9.32
N GLU A 37 -9.71 15.38 -10.07
CA GLU A 37 -10.12 16.52 -10.92
C GLU A 37 -10.43 17.79 -10.12
N LYS A 38 -10.86 17.66 -8.85
CA LYS A 38 -11.06 18.80 -7.94
C LYS A 38 -9.76 19.50 -7.56
N GLY A 39 -8.61 18.88 -7.80
CA GLY A 39 -7.31 19.41 -7.42
C GLY A 39 -6.96 19.17 -5.95
N PRO A 40 -5.86 19.79 -5.45
CA PRO A 40 -5.36 19.54 -4.11
C PRO A 40 -6.32 20.06 -3.03
N HIS A 41 -6.43 19.30 -1.94
CA HIS A 41 -7.11 19.73 -0.72
C HIS A 41 -6.30 20.77 0.05
N SER A 42 -6.96 21.42 1.03
CA SER A 42 -6.23 22.16 2.06
C SER A 42 -5.40 21.21 2.91
N HIS A 43 -4.13 21.54 3.14
CA HIS A 43 -3.24 20.75 4.02
C HIS A 43 -3.74 20.68 5.47
N ALA A 44 -4.62 21.59 5.89
CA ALA A 44 -5.22 21.57 7.22
C ALA A 44 -6.18 20.39 7.44
N LEU A 45 -6.60 19.72 6.36
CA LEU A 45 -7.47 18.53 6.39
C LEU A 45 -6.68 17.22 6.26
N ALA A 46 -5.38 17.29 6.00
CA ALA A 46 -4.53 16.11 5.87
C ALA A 46 -4.28 15.49 7.24
N LEU A 47 -4.35 14.15 7.33
CA LEU A 47 -4.01 13.44 8.55
C LEU A 47 -2.49 13.52 8.79
N PRO A 48 -2.04 14.13 9.90
CA PRO A 48 -0.63 14.09 10.27
C PRO A 48 -0.21 12.66 10.67
N LEU A 49 1.05 12.30 10.42
CA LEU A 49 1.54 10.96 10.74
C LEU A 49 1.55 10.68 12.25
N GLU A 50 1.79 11.71 13.06
CA GLU A 50 1.71 11.66 14.52
C GLU A 50 0.31 11.27 15.02
N ASP A 51 -0.73 11.53 14.23
CA ASP A 51 -2.12 11.22 14.55
C ASP A 51 -2.61 9.94 13.84
N ILE A 52 -1.70 9.04 13.42
CA ILE A 52 -2.03 7.85 12.61
C ILE A 52 -3.15 6.98 13.21
N ASN A 53 -3.27 6.97 14.55
CA ASN A 53 -4.32 6.23 15.26
C ASN A 53 -5.74 6.78 15.04
N ALA A 54 -5.89 7.97 14.45
CA ALA A 54 -7.19 8.46 13.98
C ALA A 54 -7.82 7.51 12.94
N LEU A 55 -7.01 6.73 12.20
CA LEU A 55 -7.49 5.69 11.28
C LEU A 55 -8.23 4.53 11.98
N LEU A 56 -8.02 4.38 13.29
CA LEU A 56 -8.70 3.38 14.11
C LEU A 56 -10.06 3.90 14.64
N SER A 57 -10.36 5.18 14.45
CA SER A 57 -11.58 5.80 14.93
C SER A 57 -12.78 5.47 14.04
N PRO A 58 -14.00 5.39 14.59
CA PRO A 58 -15.19 5.19 13.79
C PRO A 58 -15.44 6.34 12.81
N GLY A 59 -15.85 6.00 11.60
CA GLY A 59 -16.27 6.96 10.59
C GLY A 59 -15.23 7.17 9.49
N TYR A 60 -15.18 8.38 8.97
CA TYR A 60 -14.28 8.79 7.89
C TYR A 60 -13.51 10.04 8.30
N LEU A 61 -12.29 10.15 7.81
CA LEU A 61 -11.47 11.36 7.89
C LEU A 61 -11.90 12.38 6.82
N ASP A 62 -11.38 13.59 6.92
CA ASP A 62 -11.71 14.67 5.98
C ASP A 62 -11.27 14.37 4.53
N ILE A 63 -10.16 13.63 4.38
CA ILE A 63 -9.62 13.23 3.07
C ILE A 63 -9.49 11.70 3.00
N GLU A 64 -10.58 11.04 2.58
CA GLU A 64 -10.59 9.60 2.28
C GLU A 64 -9.95 9.27 0.93
N THR A 65 -10.13 10.16 -0.05
CA THR A 65 -9.51 10.06 -1.37
C THR A 65 -9.15 11.46 -1.84
N GLY A 66 -7.87 11.71 -2.08
CA GLY A 66 -7.37 13.04 -2.48
C GLY A 66 -5.88 13.20 -2.22
N PHE A 67 -5.37 14.40 -2.48
CA PHE A 67 -3.98 14.75 -2.25
C PHE A 67 -3.84 16.23 -1.86
N CYS A 68 -2.71 16.61 -1.26
CA CYS A 68 -2.34 18.01 -1.05
C CYS A 68 -0.84 18.18 -0.86
N ASN A 69 -0.34 19.40 -1.01
CA ASN A 69 1.02 19.76 -0.62
C ASN A 69 1.03 20.19 0.85
N MET A 70 1.96 19.68 1.63
CA MET A 70 2.15 20.04 3.03
C MET A 70 3.06 21.27 3.15
N PRO A 71 2.97 22.05 4.25
CA PRO A 71 3.80 23.24 4.46
C PRO A 71 5.31 22.97 4.46
N ASP A 72 5.74 21.75 4.80
CA ASP A 72 7.15 21.33 4.81
C ASP A 72 7.68 20.90 3.43
N GLY A 73 6.87 21.03 2.37
CA GLY A 73 7.20 20.64 1.01
C GLY A 73 6.97 19.15 0.71
N SER A 74 6.49 18.37 1.69
CA SER A 74 6.02 17.01 1.43
C SER A 74 4.65 17.01 0.74
N VAL A 75 4.23 15.84 0.24
CA VAL A 75 2.93 15.66 -0.42
C VAL A 75 2.15 14.67 0.44
N TYR A 76 0.87 14.92 0.71
CA TYR A 76 -0.04 13.93 1.29
C TYR A 76 -0.89 13.31 0.19
N VAL A 77 -1.08 11.99 0.25
CA VAL A 77 -1.98 11.25 -0.63
C VAL A 77 -2.81 10.31 0.24
N ALA A 78 -4.11 10.25 -0.02
CA ALA A 78 -5.02 9.27 0.53
C ALA A 78 -5.87 8.66 -0.59
N VAL A 79 -6.14 7.35 -0.52
CA VAL A 79 -7.11 6.71 -1.42
C VAL A 79 -7.87 5.63 -0.67
N LYS A 80 -9.21 5.70 -0.73
CA LYS A 80 -10.10 4.65 -0.28
C LYS A 80 -10.50 3.77 -1.45
N THR A 81 -10.14 2.48 -1.37
CA THR A 81 -10.46 1.46 -2.37
C THR A 81 -11.38 0.40 -1.75
N GLU A 82 -12.53 0.17 -2.36
CA GLU A 82 -13.44 -0.88 -1.91
C GLU A 82 -12.92 -2.26 -2.35
N MET A 83 -12.71 -3.17 -1.39
CA MET A 83 -12.22 -4.54 -1.62
C MET A 83 -13.23 -5.57 -1.09
N PRO A 84 -14.41 -5.69 -1.72
CA PRO A 84 -15.43 -6.62 -1.26
C PRO A 84 -14.89 -8.04 -1.29
N LYS A 85 -15.20 -8.83 -0.25
CA LYS A 85 -14.78 -10.25 -0.12
C LYS A 85 -13.28 -10.49 0.10
N VAL A 86 -12.43 -9.47 0.14
CA VAL A 86 -10.99 -9.60 0.49
C VAL A 86 -10.78 -9.59 2.00
N THR A 87 -10.18 -10.63 2.60
CA THR A 87 -9.86 -10.69 4.04
C THR A 87 -8.49 -10.09 4.35
N GLY A 88 -8.18 -9.86 5.63
CA GLY A 88 -6.83 -9.48 6.07
C GLY A 88 -5.78 -10.52 5.65
N ASP A 89 -6.03 -11.80 5.94
CA ASP A 89 -5.15 -12.91 5.53
C ASP A 89 -4.86 -12.95 4.03
N MET A 90 -5.84 -12.62 3.18
CA MET A 90 -5.63 -12.58 1.72
C MET A 90 -4.66 -11.47 1.32
N LEU A 91 -4.72 -10.32 1.99
CA LEU A 91 -3.79 -9.21 1.74
C LEU A 91 -2.41 -9.52 2.30
N ASP A 92 -2.32 -10.00 3.53
CA ASP A 92 -1.03 -10.37 4.11
C ASP A 92 -0.35 -11.48 3.31
N TRP A 93 -1.11 -12.48 2.84
CA TRP A 93 -0.63 -13.50 1.92
C TRP A 93 -0.09 -12.86 0.64
N TRP A 94 -0.81 -11.89 0.05
CA TRP A 94 -0.38 -11.20 -1.15
C TRP A 94 0.97 -10.49 -0.95
N PHE A 95 1.14 -9.72 0.14
CA PHE A 95 2.37 -9.00 0.47
C PHE A 95 3.57 -9.91 0.75
N TRP A 96 3.33 -11.11 1.28
CA TRP A 96 4.36 -12.14 1.37
C TRP A 96 4.64 -12.83 0.02
N TRP A 97 3.62 -13.10 -0.79
CA TRP A 97 3.72 -13.93 -1.99
C TRP A 97 4.24 -13.18 -3.22
N HIS A 98 3.83 -11.92 -3.43
CA HIS A 98 4.17 -11.17 -4.63
C HIS A 98 5.66 -10.88 -4.83
N PRO A 99 6.50 -10.64 -3.81
CA PRO A 99 7.88 -10.25 -4.05
C PRO A 99 8.81 -11.39 -4.47
N MET A 100 8.34 -12.64 -4.35
CA MET A 100 9.11 -13.84 -4.70
C MET A 100 9.34 -14.01 -6.20
N GLN A 101 8.54 -13.37 -7.06
CA GLN A 101 8.69 -13.46 -8.51
C GLN A 101 8.09 -12.25 -9.22
N SER A 102 8.82 -11.72 -10.21
CA SER A 102 8.42 -10.52 -10.96
C SER A 102 7.04 -10.60 -11.64
N LEU A 103 6.61 -11.77 -12.14
CA LEU A 103 5.27 -11.91 -12.73
C LEU A 103 4.15 -11.59 -11.73
N ARG A 104 4.34 -11.96 -10.46
CA ARG A 104 3.36 -11.71 -9.40
C ARG A 104 3.19 -10.22 -9.15
N TYR A 105 4.31 -9.49 -9.13
CA TYR A 105 4.30 -8.03 -9.02
C TYR A 105 3.67 -7.35 -10.24
N LYS A 106 3.99 -7.84 -11.45
CA LYS A 106 3.38 -7.38 -12.71
C LYS A 106 1.86 -7.57 -12.73
N ILE A 107 1.33 -8.66 -12.17
CA ILE A 107 -0.12 -8.92 -12.07
C ILE A 107 -0.83 -7.81 -11.31
N TRP A 108 -0.19 -7.22 -10.29
CA TRP A 108 -0.80 -6.15 -9.49
C TRP A 108 -1.17 -4.95 -10.36
N PHE A 109 -0.22 -4.46 -11.16
CA PHE A 109 -0.47 -3.33 -12.05
C PHE A 109 0.36 -3.46 -13.34
N PRO A 110 -0.18 -4.16 -14.37
CA PRO A 110 0.56 -4.50 -15.59
C PRO A 110 1.12 -3.32 -16.39
N GLN A 111 0.58 -2.12 -16.18
CA GLN A 111 1.01 -0.92 -16.88
C GLN A 111 2.25 -0.27 -16.25
N ALA A 112 2.52 -0.50 -14.96
CA ALA A 112 3.55 0.23 -14.22
C ALA A 112 4.56 -0.66 -13.50
N HIS A 113 4.19 -1.86 -13.08
CA HIS A 113 5.07 -2.75 -12.32
C HIS A 113 5.92 -3.61 -13.25
N PHE A 114 7.24 -3.48 -13.22
CA PHE A 114 8.14 -4.19 -14.16
C PHE A 114 8.85 -5.39 -13.54
N SER A 115 9.36 -5.26 -12.32
CA SER A 115 10.07 -6.34 -11.63
C SER A 115 10.15 -6.11 -10.13
N VAL A 116 10.40 -7.18 -9.37
CA VAL A 116 10.68 -7.15 -7.94
C VAL A 116 11.82 -8.12 -7.61
N SER A 117 12.63 -7.76 -6.63
CA SER A 117 13.51 -8.67 -5.90
C SER A 117 13.44 -8.44 -4.39
N LEU A 118 13.97 -9.38 -3.61
CA LEU A 118 14.00 -9.36 -2.15
C LEU A 118 15.43 -9.12 -1.65
N ASP A 119 15.55 -8.44 -0.52
CA ASP A 119 16.76 -8.42 0.31
C ASP A 119 16.76 -9.60 1.30
N ALA A 120 16.63 -10.81 0.74
CA ALA A 120 16.61 -12.07 1.48
C ALA A 120 16.91 -13.22 0.51
N ASP A 121 17.40 -14.33 1.06
CA ASP A 121 17.42 -15.59 0.31
C ASP A 121 15.99 -16.04 0.01
N LEU A 122 15.72 -16.37 -1.26
CA LEU A 122 14.37 -16.69 -1.72
C LEU A 122 13.88 -18.04 -1.16
N GLU A 123 14.78 -19.01 -1.01
CA GLU A 123 14.43 -20.33 -0.49
C GLU A 123 14.04 -20.23 0.99
N GLU A 124 14.83 -19.52 1.80
CA GLU A 124 14.52 -19.23 3.20
C GLU A 124 13.25 -18.41 3.36
N TYR A 125 13.10 -17.33 2.57
CA TYR A 125 11.93 -16.46 2.60
C TYR A 125 10.63 -17.22 2.28
N SER A 126 10.68 -18.14 1.31
CA SER A 126 9.53 -18.96 0.90
C SER A 126 9.09 -19.97 1.97
N LYS A 127 9.99 -20.37 2.87
CA LYS A 127 9.74 -21.35 3.94
C LYS A 127 9.23 -20.73 5.25
N ARG A 128 9.14 -19.39 5.33
CA ARG A 128 8.60 -18.69 6.52
C ARG A 128 7.19 -19.18 6.84
N SER A 129 6.94 -19.45 8.12
CA SER A 129 5.68 -19.95 8.66
C SER A 129 5.11 -18.99 9.72
N GLY A 130 3.93 -19.28 10.27
CA GLY A 130 3.21 -18.35 11.16
C GLY A 130 2.22 -17.44 10.43
N PRO A 131 1.66 -16.41 11.06
CA PRO A 131 0.78 -15.43 10.41
C PRO A 131 1.46 -14.77 9.21
N TYR A 132 0.75 -14.54 8.10
CA TYR A 132 1.37 -13.99 6.89
C TYR A 132 2.00 -12.61 7.10
N ALA A 133 1.38 -11.75 7.93
CA ALA A 133 1.88 -10.42 8.26
C ALA A 133 3.34 -10.45 8.74
N GLU A 134 3.64 -11.37 9.66
CA GLU A 134 4.97 -11.54 10.25
C GLU A 134 6.01 -12.03 9.23
N ARG A 135 5.57 -12.72 8.16
CA ARG A 135 6.49 -13.34 7.19
C ARG A 135 7.14 -12.33 6.26
N TYR A 136 6.58 -11.14 6.06
CA TYR A 136 7.16 -10.13 5.16
C TYR A 136 7.74 -8.92 5.90
N TRP A 137 7.51 -8.78 7.20
CA TRP A 137 8.13 -7.71 7.99
C TRP A 137 9.66 -7.79 7.96
N ASN A 138 10.26 -6.62 8.04
CA ASN A 138 11.70 -6.39 8.08
C ASN A 138 12.49 -6.94 6.89
N THR A 139 11.84 -7.28 5.78
CA THR A 139 12.50 -7.66 4.52
C THR A 139 12.26 -6.58 3.47
N ALA A 140 13.33 -6.05 2.89
CA ALA A 140 13.20 -5.03 1.86
C ALA A 140 12.87 -5.67 0.49
N ASN A 141 12.03 -5.01 -0.29
CA ASN A 141 11.78 -5.31 -1.69
C ASN A 141 12.39 -4.21 -2.55
N PHE A 142 13.03 -4.61 -3.65
CA PHE A 142 13.50 -3.67 -4.68
C PHE A 142 12.56 -3.74 -5.87
N LEU A 143 11.78 -2.70 -6.06
CA LEU A 143 10.67 -2.63 -7.01
C LEU A 143 11.07 -1.75 -8.17
N ARG A 144 11.05 -2.29 -9.39
CA ARG A 144 11.15 -1.46 -10.60
C ARG A 144 9.75 -1.13 -11.09
N GLU A 145 9.37 0.12 -11.02
CA GLU A 145 8.03 0.59 -11.39
C GLU A 145 8.01 2.04 -11.88
N ASP A 146 6.92 2.43 -12.55
CA ASP A 146 6.66 3.80 -12.98
C ASP A 146 5.48 4.40 -12.22
N VAL A 147 5.76 5.37 -11.36
CA VAL A 147 4.75 6.10 -10.56
C VAL A 147 4.26 7.39 -11.24
N GLY A 148 4.48 7.52 -12.55
CA GLY A 148 4.10 8.68 -13.37
C GLY A 148 5.25 9.62 -13.74
N ALA A 149 6.49 9.29 -13.37
CA ALA A 149 7.69 10.07 -13.63
C ALA A 149 8.75 9.30 -14.43
N GLY A 150 8.38 8.15 -15.01
CA GLY A 150 9.29 7.21 -15.64
C GLY A 150 9.70 6.08 -14.70
N ALA A 151 10.15 4.97 -15.29
CA ALA A 151 10.54 3.78 -14.56
C ALA A 151 11.76 4.03 -13.63
N GLU A 152 11.61 3.72 -12.35
CA GLU A 152 12.60 3.88 -11.30
C GLU A 152 12.72 2.58 -10.48
N THR A 153 13.83 2.39 -9.75
CA THR A 153 13.94 1.31 -8.75
C THR A 153 13.81 1.87 -7.33
N PHE A 154 12.67 1.58 -6.69
CA PHE A 154 12.40 1.89 -5.29
C PHE A 154 12.84 0.75 -4.37
N SER A 155 13.08 1.09 -3.10
CA SER A 155 13.22 0.14 -2.01
C SER A 155 12.06 0.33 -1.06
N ILE A 156 11.31 -0.73 -0.74
CA ILE A 156 10.28 -0.69 0.31
C ILE A 156 10.61 -1.72 1.38
N LYS A 157 10.61 -1.32 2.64
CA LYS A 157 10.72 -2.23 3.79
C LYS A 157 9.40 -2.19 4.55
N PHE A 158 8.75 -3.34 4.65
CA PHE A 158 7.55 -3.45 5.47
C PHE A 158 7.91 -3.63 6.95
N VAL A 159 7.18 -2.96 7.83
CA VAL A 159 7.42 -2.99 9.29
C VAL A 159 6.13 -3.33 10.03
N ARG A 160 6.28 -3.71 11.29
CA ARG A 160 5.15 -3.98 12.18
C ARG A 160 4.35 -2.68 12.42
N PRO A 161 3.02 -2.71 12.54
CA PRO A 161 2.21 -1.51 12.79
C PRO A 161 2.64 -0.72 14.03
N SER A 162 3.02 -1.39 15.13
CA SER A 162 3.56 -0.71 16.33
C SER A 162 4.83 0.10 16.04
N ASP A 163 5.73 -0.42 15.20
CA ASP A 163 6.96 0.27 14.81
C ASP A 163 6.66 1.47 13.89
N PHE A 164 5.48 1.50 13.27
CA PHE A 164 4.97 2.59 12.45
C PHE A 164 4.18 3.64 13.27
N GLY A 165 3.87 3.35 14.54
CA GLY A 165 3.16 4.26 15.45
C GLY A 165 1.69 3.91 15.72
N PHE A 166 1.19 2.78 15.20
CA PHE A 166 -0.15 2.30 15.55
C PHE A 166 -0.20 1.72 16.96
N ASP A 167 -1.29 1.99 17.67
CA ASP A 167 -1.66 1.30 18.91
C ASP A 167 -2.42 0.01 18.57
N GLU A 168 -1.67 -1.08 18.44
CA GLU A 168 -2.22 -2.41 18.12
C GLU A 168 -3.24 -2.91 19.15
N SER A 169 -3.24 -2.38 20.39
CA SER A 169 -4.25 -2.75 21.40
C SER A 169 -5.67 -2.33 21.03
N GLN A 170 -5.81 -1.38 20.10
CA GLN A 170 -7.10 -0.89 19.63
C GLN A 170 -7.64 -1.69 18.43
N PHE A 171 -6.84 -2.55 17.80
CA PHE A 171 -7.18 -3.16 16.50
C PHE A 171 -8.43 -4.03 16.56
N GLU A 172 -8.57 -4.86 17.60
CA GLU A 172 -9.75 -5.70 17.80
C GLU A 172 -11.01 -4.85 17.94
N LYS A 173 -10.96 -3.84 18.82
CA LYS A 173 -12.08 -2.91 19.05
C LYS A 173 -12.44 -2.11 17.79
N ALA A 174 -11.43 -1.71 17.01
CA ALA A 174 -11.59 -0.98 15.77
C ALA A 174 -11.97 -1.86 14.57
N GLY A 175 -12.03 -3.19 14.76
CA GLY A 175 -12.36 -4.12 13.69
C GLY A 175 -11.33 -4.12 12.56
N VAL A 176 -10.06 -3.87 12.87
CA VAL A 176 -8.96 -3.91 11.89
C VAL A 176 -8.70 -5.35 11.47
N ALA A 177 -8.72 -5.61 10.17
CA ALA A 177 -8.42 -6.94 9.61
C ALA A 177 -6.92 -7.11 9.34
N THR A 178 -6.25 -6.09 8.81
CA THR A 178 -4.78 -6.01 8.71
C THR A 178 -4.33 -4.57 8.47
N VAL A 179 -3.06 -4.29 8.78
CA VAL A 179 -2.37 -3.05 8.41
C VAL A 179 -1.01 -3.39 7.79
N VAL A 180 -0.75 -2.83 6.62
CA VAL A 180 0.54 -2.94 5.91
C VAL A 180 1.26 -1.61 5.99
N CYS A 181 2.40 -1.57 6.69
CA CYS A 181 3.19 -0.36 6.90
C CYS A 181 4.50 -0.44 6.10
N GLY A 182 4.74 0.53 5.22
CA GLY A 182 5.89 0.57 4.31
C GLY A 182 6.77 1.79 4.52
N LEU A 183 8.08 1.56 4.60
CA LEU A 183 9.12 2.60 4.54
C LEU A 183 9.75 2.56 3.16
N VAL A 184 9.60 3.61 2.38
CA VAL A 184 9.97 3.67 0.97
C VAL A 184 11.14 4.62 0.74
N GLY A 185 12.14 4.14 0.01
CA GLY A 185 13.29 4.88 -0.50
C GLY A 185 13.47 4.67 -2.00
N SER A 186 14.53 5.28 -2.54
CA SER A 186 14.92 5.12 -3.94
C SER A 186 16.34 4.58 -4.05
N LYS A 187 16.47 3.42 -4.68
CA LYS A 187 17.76 2.80 -4.98
C LYS A 187 18.44 3.55 -6.12
N SER A 188 17.67 3.96 -7.13
CA SER A 188 18.17 4.72 -8.29
C SER A 188 18.70 6.10 -7.92
N LYS A 189 18.08 6.77 -6.94
CA LYS A 189 18.48 8.12 -6.48
C LYS A 189 19.35 8.09 -5.22
N HIS A 190 19.71 6.92 -4.71
CA HIS A 190 20.48 6.73 -3.47
C HIS A 190 19.85 7.39 -2.23
N VAL A 191 18.52 7.38 -2.16
CA VAL A 191 17.74 7.94 -1.06
C VAL A 191 17.26 6.80 -0.17
N LYS A 192 17.74 6.72 1.08
CA LYS A 192 17.38 5.63 1.99
C LYS A 192 15.89 5.57 2.29
N GLN A 193 15.26 6.73 2.47
CA GLN A 193 13.83 6.84 2.72
C GLN A 193 13.36 8.24 2.31
N HIS A 194 12.24 8.30 1.59
CA HIS A 194 11.54 9.54 1.24
C HIS A 194 10.02 9.43 1.44
N THR A 195 9.49 8.24 1.69
CA THR A 195 8.05 8.04 1.88
C THR A 195 7.82 7.07 3.02
N VAL A 196 6.79 7.34 3.81
CA VAL A 196 6.21 6.42 4.78
C VAL A 196 4.76 6.27 4.38
N CYS A 197 4.32 5.05 4.13
CA CYS A 197 2.96 4.77 3.72
C CYS A 197 2.38 3.65 4.58
N CYS A 198 1.07 3.68 4.79
CA CYS A 198 0.37 2.55 5.35
C CYS A 198 -0.87 2.26 4.54
N ALA A 199 -1.33 1.02 4.65
CA ALA A 199 -2.63 0.63 4.20
C ALA A 199 -3.36 -0.14 5.29
N ILE A 200 -4.58 0.29 5.61
CA ILE A 200 -5.44 -0.35 6.59
C ILE A 200 -6.64 -0.99 5.88
N LEU A 201 -6.87 -2.27 6.16
CA LEU A 201 -8.09 -2.96 5.80
C LEU A 201 -8.94 -3.12 7.06
N CYS A 202 -10.10 -2.48 7.09
CA CYS A 202 -11.09 -2.74 8.11
C CYS A 202 -11.92 -3.99 7.75
N GLY A 203 -12.21 -4.83 8.75
CA GLY A 203 -13.14 -5.95 8.66
C GLY A 203 -14.60 -5.48 8.63
N ASN A 204 -15.51 -6.35 9.08
CA ASN A 204 -16.88 -5.92 9.35
C ASN A 204 -16.85 -5.10 10.64
N TRP A 205 -17.10 -3.79 10.55
CA TRP A 205 -17.24 -2.93 11.71
C TRP A 205 -18.29 -3.47 12.69
N ALA A 206 -18.01 -3.36 14.00
CA ALA A 206 -18.93 -3.80 15.05
C ALA A 206 -20.30 -3.08 14.94
N PRO A 207 -21.41 -3.73 15.33
CA PRO A 207 -22.73 -3.08 15.38
C PRO A 207 -22.68 -1.81 16.24
N GLY A 208 -22.95 -0.65 15.62
CA GLY A 208 -22.89 0.67 16.29
C GLY A 208 -21.84 1.64 15.72
N TRP A 209 -20.96 1.17 14.84
CA TRP A 209 -20.04 2.01 14.07
C TRP A 209 -20.74 2.50 12.81
N LYS A 210 -20.98 3.81 12.70
CA LYS A 210 -21.78 4.38 11.61
C LYS A 210 -20.96 4.45 10.32
N CYS A 211 -21.22 3.53 9.40
CA CYS A 211 -21.26 3.93 7.99
C CYS A 211 -22.70 4.30 7.64
N ALA A 212 -22.84 5.44 6.96
CA ALA A 212 -24.09 5.87 6.37
C ALA A 212 -24.75 4.72 5.60
N ALA A 213 -26.06 4.60 5.80
CA ALA A 213 -26.90 3.59 5.18
C ALA A 213 -26.70 3.54 3.66
N GLY A 214 -26.13 2.43 3.21
CA GLY A 214 -26.17 1.98 1.82
C GLY A 214 -26.25 0.46 1.86
N SER A 215 -27.47 -0.06 1.75
CA SER A 215 -27.92 -1.46 1.82
C SER A 215 -27.03 -2.49 1.11
N GLY A 216 -25.91 -2.86 1.75
CA GLY A 216 -25.02 -3.91 1.26
C GLY A 216 -24.10 -4.36 2.38
N SER A 217 -24.40 -5.51 2.97
CA SER A 217 -23.57 -6.25 3.91
C SER A 217 -22.15 -6.46 3.35
N GLY A 218 -21.11 -6.07 4.09
CA GLY A 218 -19.74 -6.58 3.88
C GLY A 218 -18.77 -5.73 3.06
N ARG A 219 -18.82 -4.39 3.18
CA ARG A 219 -17.82 -3.51 2.55
C ARG A 219 -16.58 -3.40 3.43
N ARG A 220 -15.44 -3.85 2.89
CA ARG A 220 -14.11 -3.66 3.46
C ARG A 220 -13.40 -2.64 2.59
N SER A 221 -12.88 -1.58 3.22
CA SER A 221 -12.21 -0.49 2.52
C SER A 221 -10.72 -0.56 2.84
N TRP A 222 -9.91 -0.50 1.78
CA TRP A 222 -8.47 -0.36 1.82
C TRP A 222 -8.14 1.13 1.73
N PHE A 223 -7.59 1.68 2.80
CA PHE A 223 -7.18 3.07 2.85
C PHE A 223 -5.66 3.14 2.79
N THR A 224 -5.10 3.63 1.68
CA THR A 224 -3.66 3.93 1.60
C THR A 224 -3.48 5.39 1.97
N ALA A 225 -2.68 5.72 2.99
CA ALA A 225 -2.28 7.11 3.19
C ALA A 225 -0.84 7.34 3.65
N ILE A 226 -0.49 8.59 3.34
CA ILE A 226 0.65 9.41 3.68
C ILE A 226 1.84 9.16 2.75
N THR A 227 2.32 10.27 2.18
CA THR A 227 3.66 10.41 1.65
C THR A 227 4.30 11.50 2.51
N LYS A 228 5.55 11.33 2.92
CA LYS A 228 6.30 12.36 3.63
C LYS A 228 7.67 12.43 3.02
N ASN A 229 7.79 13.17 1.92
CA ASN A 229 9.08 13.61 1.36
C ASN A 229 9.74 14.55 2.37
N ARG A 230 10.38 14.00 3.40
CA ARG A 230 11.21 14.80 4.32
C ARG A 230 12.53 15.11 3.59
N PRO A 231 13.06 16.34 3.70
CA PRO A 231 14.48 16.57 3.43
C PRO A 231 15.33 15.62 4.28
N LEU A 232 16.43 15.11 3.71
CA LEU A 232 17.31 14.08 4.27
C LEU A 232 18.14 14.53 5.50
N THR A 233 17.50 15.05 6.55
CA THR A 233 18.20 15.40 7.79
C THR A 233 17.48 14.83 9.02
N GLY A 234 18.20 13.98 9.77
CA GLY A 234 17.97 13.79 11.21
C GLY A 234 17.13 12.58 11.67
N TRP A 235 17.49 11.36 11.28
CA TRP A 235 17.18 10.18 12.11
C TRP A 235 18.45 9.35 12.38
N PRO A 236 18.65 8.85 13.61
CA PRO A 236 19.72 7.90 13.91
C PRO A 236 19.47 6.61 13.13
N THR A 237 20.49 6.15 12.42
CA THR A 237 20.52 4.79 11.86
C THR A 237 20.42 3.80 13.02
N PRO A 238 19.48 2.83 13.00
CA PRO A 238 19.64 1.64 13.83
C PRO A 238 20.94 0.96 13.42
N ASN A 239 21.76 0.64 14.41
CA ASN A 239 23.01 -0.11 14.22
C ASN A 239 22.77 -1.45 13.51
#